data_AF-I0JN91-F1
#
_entry.id   AF-I0JN91-F1
#
_cell.length_a   1.000
_cell.length_b   1.000
_cell.length_c   1.000
_cell.angle_alpha   90.00
_cell.angle_beta   90.00
_cell.angle_gamma   90.00
#
_symmetry.space_group_name_H-M   'P 1'
#
loop_
_entity.id
_entity.type
_entity.pdbx_description
1 polymer ?
#
loop_
_entity_poly.entity_id
_entity_poly.type
_entity_poly.pdbx_seq_one_letter_code
_entity_poly.pdbx_strand_id
1 'polypeptide(L)'
;MGRAILVLLCSVIFTLTPMNKHLYLSGHSEDWSAFFLQYKLLIQDGKYELAGKALNNRRAELENYMESLSPQKEEIGKELLQSLMVDLPKTNSVEIGQLLIFIETVSANNHVENINTLVFNYKNSLGDNPYLTGGELQSEWEKVVPSLLTYYSYDQLIPIAEQLSQFAEGDSDQIRETLAVELNQLPEAVPALSMEALLWTVLLIGGTILITLAYVAFRKYQAVATVEGSIKRENS
;
A
#
# COMPACT_ATOMS: atom_id res chain seq x y z
N MET A 1 -37.10 -30.17 -3.72
CA MET A 1 -35.91 -30.71 -3.01
C MET A 1 -34.57 -30.22 -3.58
N GLY A 2 -34.44 -29.89 -4.88
CA GLY A 2 -33.18 -29.38 -5.46
C GLY A 2 -32.64 -28.05 -4.92
N ARG A 3 -33.49 -27.20 -4.31
CA ARG A 3 -33.07 -25.92 -3.70
C ARG A 3 -32.30 -26.08 -2.39
N ALA A 4 -32.53 -27.17 -1.64
CA ALA A 4 -31.82 -27.42 -0.38
C ALA A 4 -30.38 -27.90 -0.61
N ILE A 5 -30.16 -28.67 -1.69
CA ILE A 5 -28.84 -29.18 -2.07
C ILE A 5 -27.91 -28.03 -2.50
N LEU A 6 -28.44 -27.02 -3.19
CA LEU A 6 -27.65 -25.88 -3.67
C LEU A 6 -27.18 -24.98 -2.51
N VAL A 7 -28.03 -24.78 -1.49
CA VAL A 7 -27.65 -24.04 -0.26
C VAL A 7 -26.59 -24.80 0.55
N LEU A 8 -26.69 -26.12 0.62
CA LEU A 8 -25.69 -26.97 1.28
C LEU A 8 -24.33 -26.89 0.57
N LEU A 9 -24.33 -26.97 -0.76
CA LEU A 9 -23.13 -26.85 -1.60
C LEU A 9 -22.45 -25.47 -1.45
N CYS A 10 -23.23 -24.38 -1.44
CA CYS A 10 -22.68 -23.04 -1.20
C CYS A 10 -22.10 -22.89 0.22
N SER A 11 -22.72 -23.50 1.24
CA SER A 11 -22.17 -23.45 2.60
C SER A 11 -20.86 -24.22 2.73
N VAL A 12 -20.74 -25.37 2.04
CA VAL A 12 -19.53 -26.22 2.06
C VAL A 12 -18.35 -25.52 1.38
N ILE A 13 -18.59 -24.80 0.28
CA ILE A 13 -17.55 -24.02 -0.41
C ILE A 13 -17.06 -22.85 0.47
N PHE A 14 -17.95 -22.20 1.23
CA PHE A 14 -17.59 -21.13 2.16
C PHE A 14 -16.85 -21.63 3.41
N THR A 15 -17.12 -22.87 3.86
CA THR A 15 -16.37 -23.50 4.97
C THR A 15 -15.03 -24.10 4.54
N LEU A 16 -14.87 -24.44 3.27
CA LEU A 16 -13.62 -24.99 2.71
C LEU A 16 -12.68 -23.91 2.16
N THR A 17 -13.10 -22.64 2.15
CA THR A 17 -12.17 -21.53 1.90
C THR A 17 -11.27 -21.41 3.13
N PRO A 18 -9.95 -21.62 3.01
CA PRO A 18 -9.11 -21.76 4.18
C PRO A 18 -9.00 -20.40 4.88
N MET A 19 -9.62 -20.28 6.06
CA MET A 19 -9.35 -19.23 7.05
C MET A 19 -7.91 -19.30 7.63
N ASN A 20 -7.02 -20.11 7.05
CA ASN A 20 -5.64 -20.27 7.50
C ASN A 20 -4.74 -19.04 7.27
N LYS A 21 -5.19 -18.00 6.56
CA LYS A 21 -4.40 -16.78 6.44
C LYS A 21 -4.45 -15.87 7.67
N HIS A 22 -5.43 -16.02 8.56
CA HIS A 22 -5.61 -15.09 9.67
C HIS A 22 -4.83 -15.42 10.95
N LEU A 23 -4.22 -16.61 11.06
CA LEU A 23 -3.58 -17.05 12.33
C LEU A 23 -2.09 -16.73 12.45
N TYR A 24 -1.47 -16.14 11.44
CA TYR A 24 -0.07 -15.67 11.46
C TYR A 24 0.07 -14.13 11.54
N LEU A 25 -1.04 -13.41 11.62
CA LEU A 25 -1.11 -11.97 11.32
C LEU A 25 -0.98 -11.03 12.54
N SER A 26 -0.70 -11.52 13.74
CA SER A 26 -0.82 -10.69 14.97
C SER A 26 0.42 -10.59 15.86
N GLY A 27 1.63 -10.90 15.37
CA GLY A 27 2.78 -11.05 16.28
C GLY A 27 4.09 -10.29 16.04
N HIS A 28 4.37 -9.65 14.89
CA HIS A 28 5.78 -9.36 14.52
C HIS A 28 6.12 -7.94 14.07
N SER A 29 5.23 -6.94 14.19
CA SER A 29 5.61 -5.56 13.82
C SER A 29 6.69 -4.95 14.73
N GLU A 30 6.69 -5.28 16.02
CA GLU A 30 7.74 -4.86 16.97
C GLU A 30 9.12 -5.48 16.68
N ASP A 31 9.16 -6.59 15.95
CA ASP A 31 10.38 -7.37 15.70
C ASP A 31 11.22 -6.80 14.54
N TRP A 32 10.57 -6.10 13.61
CA TRP A 32 11.23 -5.54 12.43
C TRP A 32 11.96 -4.23 12.72
N SER A 33 11.39 -3.36 13.55
CA SER A 33 12.04 -2.09 13.92
C SER A 33 13.38 -2.32 14.62
N ALA A 34 13.43 -3.28 15.56
CA ALA A 34 14.67 -3.68 16.23
C ALA A 34 15.70 -4.28 15.26
N PHE A 35 15.27 -5.15 14.35
CA PHE A 35 16.12 -5.71 13.32
C PHE A 35 16.71 -4.64 12.40
N PHE A 36 15.88 -3.72 11.90
CA PHE A 36 16.32 -2.67 10.98
C PHE A 36 17.18 -1.61 11.66
N LEU A 37 16.97 -1.34 12.94
CA LEU A 37 17.91 -0.54 13.75
C LEU A 37 19.28 -1.21 13.82
N GLN A 38 19.33 -2.50 14.14
CA GLN A 38 20.60 -3.26 14.17
C GLN A 38 21.26 -3.29 12.79
N TYR A 39 20.48 -3.52 11.73
CA TYR A 39 20.96 -3.50 10.36
C TYR A 39 21.56 -2.14 9.99
N LYS A 40 20.88 -1.03 10.31
CA LYS A 40 21.36 0.34 10.11
C LYS A 40 22.69 0.58 10.83
N LEU A 41 22.82 0.14 12.07
CA LEU A 41 24.07 0.26 12.84
C LEU A 41 25.21 -0.53 12.19
N LEU A 42 24.96 -1.74 11.67
CA LEU A 42 25.97 -2.52 10.96
C LEU A 42 26.46 -1.80 9.70
N ILE A 43 25.55 -1.15 8.97
CA ILE A 43 25.89 -0.37 7.77
C ILE A 43 26.70 0.88 8.14
N GLN A 44 26.29 1.62 9.18
CA GLN A 44 27.02 2.79 9.68
C GLN A 44 28.43 2.44 10.17
N ASP A 45 28.60 1.28 10.80
CA ASP A 45 29.89 0.76 11.23
C ASP A 45 30.78 0.24 10.07
N GLY A 46 30.30 0.29 8.83
CA GLY A 46 30.99 -0.27 7.65
C GLY A 46 31.05 -1.80 7.62
N LYS A 47 30.25 -2.49 8.44
CA LYS A 47 30.19 -3.95 8.54
C LYS A 47 29.22 -4.55 7.51
N TYR A 48 29.43 -4.21 6.24
CA TYR A 48 28.51 -4.56 5.13
C TYR A 48 28.30 -6.07 4.96
N GLU A 49 29.35 -6.89 5.14
CA GLU A 49 29.21 -8.36 5.06
C GLU A 49 28.30 -8.93 6.15
N LEU A 50 28.39 -8.38 7.38
CA LEU A 50 27.54 -8.81 8.49
C LEU A 50 26.10 -8.34 8.28
N ALA A 51 25.91 -7.11 7.79
CA ALA A 51 24.60 -6.59 7.42
C ALA A 51 23.95 -7.48 6.34
N GLY A 52 24.69 -7.78 5.26
CA GLY A 52 24.23 -8.66 4.19
C GLY A 52 23.84 -10.05 4.68
N LYS A 53 24.64 -10.65 5.58
CA LYS A 53 24.30 -11.92 6.24
C LYS A 53 23.03 -11.81 7.10
N ALA A 54 22.89 -10.74 7.88
CA ALA A 54 21.72 -10.53 8.73
C ALA A 54 20.44 -10.40 7.90
N LEU A 55 20.47 -9.63 6.80
CA LEU A 55 19.36 -9.50 5.86
C LEU A 55 19.02 -10.81 5.17
N ASN A 56 20.03 -11.53 4.67
CA ASN A 56 19.81 -12.82 4.03
C ASN A 56 19.23 -13.87 4.98
N ASN A 57 19.63 -13.86 6.26
CA ASN A 57 19.11 -14.79 7.27
C ASN A 57 17.61 -14.59 7.55
N ARG A 58 17.11 -13.36 7.53
CA ARG A 58 15.69 -13.04 7.74
C ARG A 58 14.92 -12.80 6.45
N ARG A 59 15.52 -13.08 5.29
CA ARG A 59 14.94 -12.77 3.98
C ARG A 59 13.57 -13.40 3.80
N ALA A 60 13.44 -14.70 4.07
CA ALA A 60 12.17 -15.41 3.92
C ALA A 60 11.09 -14.84 4.85
N GLU A 61 11.45 -14.45 6.08
CA GLU A 61 10.53 -13.79 7.00
C GLU A 61 10.09 -12.41 6.47
N LEU A 62 11.02 -11.65 5.88
CA LEU A 62 10.74 -10.34 5.31
C LEU A 62 9.86 -10.44 4.07
N GLU A 63 10.11 -11.40 3.17
CA GLU A 63 9.27 -11.68 2.01
C GLU A 63 7.84 -12.05 2.45
N ASN A 64 7.70 -12.93 3.45
CA ASN A 64 6.40 -13.28 4.02
C ASN A 64 5.70 -12.07 4.67
N TYR A 65 6.47 -11.17 5.31
CA TYR A 65 5.94 -9.94 5.86
C TYR A 65 5.41 -9.02 4.74
N MET A 66 6.16 -8.84 3.65
CA MET A 66 5.72 -8.03 2.51
C MET A 66 4.44 -8.58 1.88
N GLU A 67 4.33 -9.90 1.76
CA GLU A 67 3.13 -10.58 1.24
C GLU A 67 1.89 -10.43 2.15
N SER A 68 2.10 -10.03 3.40
CA SER A 68 1.00 -9.71 4.33
C SER A 68 0.48 -8.27 4.19
N LEU A 69 1.19 -7.41 3.44
CA LEU A 69 0.81 -6.02 3.21
C LEU A 69 -0.24 -5.90 2.08
N SER A 70 -0.73 -4.68 1.83
CA SER A 70 -1.59 -4.44 0.66
C SER A 70 -0.81 -4.63 -0.64
N PRO A 71 -1.46 -5.01 -1.77
CA PRO A 71 -0.76 -5.35 -3.01
C PRO A 71 0.24 -4.30 -3.50
N GLN A 72 -0.11 -3.02 -3.39
CA GLN A 72 0.79 -1.92 -3.76
C GLN A 72 2.03 -1.82 -2.85
N LYS A 73 1.85 -2.05 -1.54
CA LYS A 73 2.97 -2.07 -0.59
C LYS A 73 3.84 -3.30 -0.80
N GLU A 74 3.23 -4.45 -1.09
CA GLU A 74 3.95 -5.68 -1.43
C GLU A 74 4.84 -5.47 -2.67
N GLU A 75 4.29 -4.90 -3.75
CA GLU A 75 5.02 -4.65 -4.99
C GLU A 75 6.24 -3.75 -4.77
N ILE A 76 6.04 -2.60 -4.13
CA ILE A 76 7.13 -1.66 -3.80
C ILE A 76 8.15 -2.32 -2.87
N GLY A 77 7.70 -3.03 -1.84
CA GLY A 77 8.58 -3.71 -0.89
C GLY A 77 9.42 -4.81 -1.53
N LYS A 78 8.84 -5.58 -2.46
CA LYS A 78 9.56 -6.62 -3.22
C LYS A 78 10.60 -6.02 -4.16
N GLU A 79 10.27 -4.93 -4.84
CA GLU A 79 11.23 -4.22 -5.71
C GLU A 79 12.43 -3.70 -4.90
N LEU A 80 12.19 -3.05 -3.77
CA LEU A 80 13.24 -2.55 -2.87
C LEU A 80 14.10 -3.68 -2.28
N LEU A 81 13.49 -4.79 -1.91
CA LEU A 81 14.24 -5.94 -1.41
C LEU A 81 15.09 -6.56 -2.53
N GLN A 82 14.56 -6.65 -3.74
CA GLN A 82 15.27 -7.23 -4.87
C GLN A 82 16.47 -6.39 -5.30
N SER A 83 16.35 -5.06 -5.33
CA SER A 83 17.46 -4.16 -5.69
C SER A 83 18.67 -4.35 -4.77
N LEU A 84 18.42 -4.44 -3.46
CA LEU A 84 19.46 -4.71 -2.45
C LEU A 84 20.12 -6.08 -2.61
N MET A 85 19.41 -7.06 -3.17
CA MET A 85 19.91 -8.44 -3.31
C MET A 85 20.81 -8.65 -4.53
N VAL A 86 20.65 -7.84 -5.58
CA VAL A 86 21.42 -7.99 -6.82
C VAL A 86 22.88 -7.55 -6.63
N ASP A 87 23.14 -6.55 -5.78
CA ASP A 87 24.45 -5.93 -5.61
C ASP A 87 24.91 -5.83 -4.14
N LEU A 88 24.78 -6.90 -3.35
CA LEU A 88 25.23 -6.95 -1.93
C LEU A 88 26.65 -6.40 -1.63
N PRO A 89 27.68 -6.57 -2.48
CA PRO A 89 29.01 -6.01 -2.22
C PRO A 89 29.14 -4.52 -2.57
N LYS A 90 28.13 -3.93 -3.22
CA LYS A 90 28.12 -2.53 -3.71
C LYS A 90 26.85 -1.78 -3.31
N THR A 91 26.10 -2.29 -2.34
CA THR A 91 24.79 -1.76 -1.97
C THR A 91 24.88 -0.26 -1.69
N ASN A 92 24.14 0.52 -2.47
CA ASN A 92 24.16 1.97 -2.34
C ASN A 92 23.46 2.36 -1.04
N SER A 93 24.04 3.32 -0.29
CA SER A 93 23.44 3.86 0.93
C SER A 93 22.00 4.37 0.73
N VAL A 94 21.67 4.78 -0.50
CA VAL A 94 20.32 5.21 -0.90
C VAL A 94 19.33 4.04 -0.87
N GLU A 95 19.65 2.91 -1.50
CA GLU A 95 18.76 1.73 -1.56
C GLU A 95 18.49 1.17 -0.17
N ILE A 96 19.49 1.18 0.70
CA ILE A 96 19.33 0.78 2.10
C ILE A 96 18.40 1.75 2.82
N GLY A 97 18.60 3.06 2.60
CA GLY A 97 17.73 4.10 3.15
C GLY A 97 16.28 3.93 2.70
N GLN A 98 16.05 3.59 1.44
CA GLN A 98 14.72 3.34 0.89
C GLN A 98 14.01 2.21 1.61
N LEU A 99 14.64 1.03 1.75
CA LEU A 99 14.03 -0.10 2.44
C LEU A 99 13.78 0.21 3.92
N LEU A 100 14.72 0.87 4.60
CA LEU A 100 14.57 1.22 6.02
C LEU A 100 13.37 2.14 6.24
N ILE A 101 13.30 3.25 5.52
CA ILE A 101 12.20 4.21 5.64
C ILE A 101 10.88 3.57 5.23
N PHE A 102 10.89 2.72 4.19
CA PHE A 102 9.71 1.98 3.78
C PHE A 102 9.17 1.09 4.89
N ILE A 103 10.03 0.27 5.51
CA ILE A 103 9.61 -0.61 6.60
C ILE A 103 9.13 0.19 7.81
N GLU A 104 9.85 1.23 8.23
CA GLU A 104 9.43 2.11 9.32
C GLU A 104 8.04 2.72 9.04
N THR A 105 7.78 3.07 7.79
CA THR A 105 6.49 3.61 7.33
C THR A 105 5.37 2.57 7.40
N VAL A 106 5.59 1.37 6.84
CA VAL A 106 4.54 0.34 6.76
C VAL A 106 4.35 -0.46 8.05
N SER A 107 5.31 -0.42 8.98
CA SER A 107 5.23 -1.08 10.29
C SER A 107 4.65 -0.19 11.40
N ALA A 108 4.57 1.12 11.18
CA ALA A 108 4.06 2.08 12.16
C ALA A 108 2.59 1.82 12.52
N ASN A 109 2.24 1.97 13.82
CA ASN A 109 0.86 1.81 14.27
C ASN A 109 -0.09 2.87 13.69
N ASN A 110 0.42 4.07 13.40
CA ASN A 110 -0.33 5.15 12.75
C ASN A 110 0.37 5.57 11.45
N HIS A 111 0.02 4.90 10.35
CA HIS A 111 0.66 5.10 9.06
C HIS A 111 0.51 6.52 8.49
N VAL A 112 -0.65 7.14 8.66
CA VAL A 112 -0.95 8.48 8.13
C VAL A 112 -0.11 9.54 8.84
N GLU A 113 -0.03 9.46 10.16
CA GLU A 113 0.82 10.36 10.96
C GLU A 113 2.30 10.18 10.62
N ASN A 114 2.76 8.96 10.38
CA ASN A 114 4.14 8.71 10.02
C ASN A 114 4.50 9.30 8.65
N ILE A 115 3.62 9.17 7.65
CA ILE A 115 3.83 9.79 6.33
C ILE A 115 3.82 11.31 6.43
N ASN A 116 2.86 11.89 7.14
CA ASN A 116 2.81 13.34 7.34
C ASN A 116 4.07 13.84 8.04
N THR A 117 4.57 13.09 9.02
CA THR A 117 5.84 13.38 9.70
C THR A 117 7.02 13.29 8.75
N LEU A 118 7.05 12.31 7.86
CA LEU A 118 8.09 12.12 6.87
C LEU A 118 8.14 13.28 5.86
N VAL A 119 6.97 13.70 5.34
CA VAL A 119 6.85 14.88 4.46
C VAL A 119 7.26 16.16 5.20
N PHE A 120 6.81 16.31 6.46
CA PHE A 120 7.17 17.44 7.30
C PHE A 120 8.68 17.52 7.58
N ASN A 121 9.32 16.38 7.87
CA ASN A 121 10.76 16.32 8.09
C ASN A 121 11.53 16.69 6.83
N TYR A 122 11.12 16.17 5.66
CA TYR A 122 11.73 16.53 4.39
C TYR A 122 11.59 18.04 4.11
N LYS A 123 10.41 18.60 4.37
CA LYS A 123 10.16 20.04 4.25
C LYS A 123 11.06 20.86 5.18
N ASN A 124 11.23 20.45 6.44
CA ASN A 124 12.12 21.16 7.36
C ASN A 124 13.56 21.11 6.88
N SER A 125 14.00 20.01 6.27
CA SER A 125 15.33 19.92 5.65
C SER A 125 15.54 20.98 4.55
N LEU A 126 14.49 21.38 3.83
CA LEU A 126 14.58 22.45 2.82
C LEU A 126 14.82 23.84 3.43
N GLY A 127 14.23 24.11 4.61
CA GLY A 127 14.24 25.44 5.25
C GLY A 127 15.30 25.63 6.35
N ASP A 128 15.53 24.61 7.16
CA ASP A 128 16.40 24.69 8.35
C ASP A 128 17.88 24.48 8.02
N ASN A 129 18.18 23.95 6.83
CA ASN A 129 19.55 23.64 6.41
C ASN A 129 19.87 24.24 5.03
N PRO A 130 20.11 25.57 4.95
CA PRO A 130 20.41 26.25 3.69
C PRO A 130 21.72 25.79 3.03
N TYR A 131 22.51 24.98 3.73
CA TYR A 131 23.78 24.43 3.25
C TYR A 131 23.64 23.07 2.54
N LEU A 132 22.46 22.43 2.59
CA LEU A 132 22.24 21.20 1.83
C LEU A 132 22.30 21.50 0.35
N THR A 133 23.19 20.81 -0.36
CA THR A 133 23.30 20.89 -1.81
C THR A 133 22.09 20.23 -2.49
N GLY A 134 21.82 20.59 -3.75
CA GLY A 134 20.76 19.95 -4.53
C GLY A 134 20.91 18.44 -4.65
N GLY A 135 22.14 17.95 -4.77
CA GLY A 135 22.42 16.50 -4.78
C GLY A 135 22.06 15.81 -3.46
N GLU A 136 22.30 16.45 -2.31
CA GLU A 136 21.93 15.88 -1.00
C GLU A 136 20.42 15.86 -0.81
N LEU A 137 19.72 16.94 -1.18
CA LEU A 137 18.25 17.01 -1.10
C LEU A 137 17.57 16.02 -2.06
N GLN A 138 18.13 15.84 -3.25
CA GLN A 138 17.68 14.81 -4.19
C GLN A 138 17.91 13.41 -3.62
N SER A 139 19.08 13.14 -3.03
CA SER A 139 19.36 11.84 -2.41
C SER A 139 18.43 11.54 -1.24
N GLU A 140 18.09 12.52 -0.41
CA GLU A 140 17.10 12.35 0.66
C GLU A 140 15.69 12.11 0.09
N TRP A 141 15.33 12.79 -1.01
CA TRP A 141 14.05 12.56 -1.70
C TRP A 141 13.95 11.13 -2.22
N GLU A 142 14.99 10.65 -2.91
CA GLU A 142 15.05 9.30 -3.45
C GLU A 142 14.87 8.22 -2.37
N LYS A 143 15.28 8.48 -1.13
CA LYS A 143 15.07 7.57 0.01
C LYS A 143 13.61 7.52 0.45
N VAL A 144 12.89 8.63 0.40
CA VAL A 144 11.51 8.72 0.91
C VAL A 144 10.45 8.39 -0.13
N VAL A 145 10.72 8.63 -1.42
CA VAL A 145 9.77 8.43 -2.53
C VAL A 145 9.06 7.08 -2.53
N PRO A 146 9.76 5.93 -2.37
CA PRO A 146 9.09 4.62 -2.36
C PRO A 146 8.04 4.50 -1.26
N SER A 147 8.29 5.13 -0.10
CA SER A 147 7.33 5.17 1.01
C SER A 147 6.15 6.07 0.69
N LEU A 148 6.40 7.23 0.08
CA LEU A 148 5.34 8.16 -0.34
C LEU A 148 4.42 7.54 -1.39
N LEU A 149 4.96 6.77 -2.35
CA LEU A 149 4.19 6.07 -3.38
C LEU A 149 3.22 5.02 -2.84
N THR A 150 3.28 4.67 -1.56
CA THR A 150 2.27 3.81 -0.92
C THR A 150 0.99 4.55 -0.51
N TYR A 151 1.01 5.89 -0.49
CA TYR A 151 -0.13 6.74 -0.10
C TYR A 151 -0.45 7.83 -1.13
N TYR A 152 0.53 8.25 -1.93
CA TYR A 152 0.37 9.23 -2.98
C TYR A 152 0.43 8.56 -4.35
N SER A 153 -0.34 9.09 -5.31
CA SER A 153 -0.19 8.66 -6.69
C SER A 153 1.08 9.26 -7.29
N TYR A 154 1.61 8.59 -8.32
CA TYR A 154 2.77 9.09 -9.05
C TYR A 154 2.55 10.52 -9.56
N ASP A 155 1.36 10.82 -10.09
CA ASP A 155 0.98 12.15 -10.60
C ASP A 155 1.08 13.26 -9.54
N GLN A 156 0.91 12.94 -8.26
CA GLN A 156 1.04 13.90 -7.16
C GLN A 156 2.50 14.18 -6.80
N LEU A 157 3.41 13.25 -7.09
CA LEU A 157 4.83 13.36 -6.78
C LEU A 157 5.67 13.88 -7.95
N ILE A 158 5.16 13.82 -9.20
CA ILE A 158 5.84 14.34 -10.39
C ILE A 158 6.29 15.80 -10.22
N PRO A 159 5.43 16.76 -9.81
CA PRO A 159 5.84 18.16 -9.72
C PRO A 159 7.06 18.34 -8.80
N ILE A 160 7.04 17.66 -7.66
CA ILE A 160 8.12 17.72 -6.67
C ILE A 160 9.42 17.15 -7.24
N ALA A 161 9.34 16.04 -7.98
CA ALA A 161 10.49 15.44 -8.64
C ALA A 161 11.07 16.34 -9.75
N GLU A 162 10.22 17.02 -10.53
CA GLU A 162 10.64 17.97 -11.55
C GLU A 162 11.36 19.18 -10.94
N GLN A 163 10.82 19.74 -9.85
CA GLN A 163 11.45 20.84 -9.13
C GLN A 163 12.79 20.42 -8.50
N LEU A 164 12.90 19.20 -7.97
CA LEU A 164 14.18 18.68 -7.47
C LEU A 164 15.22 18.48 -8.57
N SER A 165 14.80 18.06 -9.76
CA SER A 165 15.71 17.97 -10.90
C SER A 165 16.23 19.35 -11.32
N GLN A 166 15.36 20.37 -11.33
CA GLN A 166 15.77 21.76 -11.58
C GLN A 166 16.71 22.28 -10.49
N PHE A 167 16.45 21.89 -9.24
CA PHE A 167 17.27 22.24 -8.10
C PHE A 167 18.68 21.65 -8.17
N ALA A 168 18.82 20.43 -8.71
CA ALA A 168 20.12 19.79 -8.95
C ALA A 168 20.95 20.52 -10.04
N GLU A 169 20.29 21.19 -10.98
CA GLU A 169 20.93 21.99 -12.04
C GLU A 169 21.30 23.42 -11.59
N GLY A 170 20.63 23.95 -10.56
CA GLY A 170 20.95 25.23 -9.96
C GLY A 170 20.21 25.47 -8.64
N ASP A 171 20.98 25.67 -7.56
CA ASP A 171 20.42 26.04 -6.25
C ASP A 171 19.94 27.49 -6.28
N SER A 172 18.63 27.70 -6.09
CA SER A 172 18.05 29.03 -5.90
C SER A 172 16.99 29.00 -4.81
N ASP A 173 16.90 30.09 -4.05
CA ASP A 173 15.89 30.28 -3.00
C ASP A 173 14.46 30.14 -3.56
N GLN A 174 14.25 30.54 -4.82
CA GLN A 174 12.96 30.45 -5.50
C GLN A 174 12.53 28.99 -5.77
N ILE A 175 13.47 28.11 -6.11
CA ILE A 175 13.17 26.68 -6.30
C ILE A 175 12.88 26.02 -4.94
N ARG A 176 13.62 26.38 -3.88
CA ARG A 176 13.34 25.91 -2.51
C ARG A 176 11.95 26.33 -2.02
N GLU A 177 11.56 27.58 -2.28
CA GLU A 177 10.22 28.07 -1.96
C GLU A 177 9.14 27.33 -2.75
N THR A 178 9.35 27.11 -4.05
CA THR A 178 8.42 26.37 -4.91
C THR A 178 8.25 24.92 -4.45
N LEU A 179 9.35 24.23 -4.13
CA LEU A 179 9.35 22.89 -3.54
C LEU A 179 8.56 22.84 -2.23
N ALA A 180 8.78 23.81 -1.33
CA ALA A 180 8.06 23.87 -0.08
C ALA A 180 6.56 24.10 -0.28
N VAL A 181 6.17 24.89 -1.29
CA VAL A 181 4.76 25.10 -1.66
C VAL A 181 4.13 23.83 -2.22
N GLU A 182 4.80 23.13 -3.14
CA GLU A 182 4.30 21.89 -3.72
C GLU A 182 4.13 20.79 -2.65
N LEU A 183 5.07 20.67 -1.72
CA LEU A 183 4.95 19.76 -0.57
C LEU A 183 3.75 20.10 0.34
N ASN A 184 3.40 21.38 0.50
CA ASN A 184 2.23 21.80 1.27
C ASN A 184 0.90 21.53 0.54
N GLN A 185 0.95 21.38 -0.79
CA GLN A 185 -0.22 21.09 -1.61
C GLN A 185 -0.51 19.59 -1.71
N LEU A 186 0.39 18.74 -1.22
CA LEU A 186 0.10 17.33 -1.07
C LEU A 186 -1.15 17.16 -0.20
N PRO A 187 -2.18 16.45 -0.68
CA PRO A 187 -3.35 16.20 0.12
C PRO A 187 -2.97 15.38 1.36
N GLU A 188 -3.84 15.36 2.37
CA GLU A 188 -3.66 14.48 3.51
C GLU A 188 -3.48 13.04 3.01
N ALA A 189 -2.49 12.31 3.54
CA ALA A 189 -2.15 10.99 3.07
C ALA A 189 -3.34 10.04 3.23
N VAL A 190 -4.06 9.80 2.12
CA VAL A 190 -5.12 8.80 2.07
C VAL A 190 -4.49 7.53 1.53
N PRO A 191 -4.57 6.38 2.23
CA PRO A 191 -4.10 5.13 1.65
C PRO A 191 -4.76 4.96 0.28
N ALA A 192 -3.94 4.75 -0.75
CA ALA A 192 -4.42 4.57 -2.11
C ALA A 192 -5.55 3.52 -2.08
N LEU A 193 -6.71 3.89 -2.61
CA LEU A 193 -7.88 3.02 -2.63
C LEU A 193 -7.45 1.69 -3.24
N SER A 194 -7.42 0.63 -2.43
CA SER A 194 -7.06 -0.68 -2.94
C SER A 194 -8.09 -1.04 -4.01
N MET A 195 -7.61 -1.54 -5.15
CA MET A 195 -8.47 -2.09 -6.21
C MET A 195 -9.50 -3.08 -5.61
N GLU A 196 -9.09 -3.77 -4.55
CA GLU A 196 -9.95 -4.61 -3.72
C GLU A 196 -11.12 -3.85 -3.06
N ALA A 197 -10.90 -2.70 -2.43
CA ALA A 197 -11.97 -1.89 -1.84
C ALA A 197 -12.96 -1.39 -2.91
N LEU A 198 -12.46 -1.05 -4.10
CA LEU A 198 -13.29 -0.68 -5.24
C LEU A 198 -14.10 -1.87 -5.76
N LEU A 199 -13.49 -3.05 -5.85
CA LEU A 199 -14.16 -4.27 -6.28
C LEU A 199 -15.23 -4.70 -5.27
N TRP A 200 -14.95 -4.61 -3.97
CA TRP A 200 -15.92 -4.86 -2.91
C TRP A 200 -17.10 -3.89 -2.94
N THR A 201 -16.85 -2.60 -3.18
CA THR A 201 -17.93 -1.61 -3.30
C THR A 201 -18.76 -1.83 -4.56
N VAL A 202 -18.14 -2.12 -5.70
CA VAL A 202 -18.86 -2.49 -6.93
C VAL A 202 -19.68 -3.76 -6.73
N LEU A 203 -19.14 -4.77 -6.04
CA LEU A 203 -19.84 -6.02 -5.78
C LEU A 203 -21.02 -5.82 -4.81
N LEU A 204 -20.85 -5.02 -3.76
CA LEU A 204 -21.92 -4.70 -2.82
C LEU A 204 -23.05 -3.91 -3.47
N ILE A 205 -22.72 -2.83 -4.18
CA ILE A 205 -23.69 -1.94 -4.84
C ILE A 205 -24.36 -2.69 -6.00
N GLY A 206 -23.56 -3.33 -6.88
CA GLY A 206 -24.06 -4.12 -7.99
C GLY A 206 -24.91 -5.31 -7.53
N GLY A 207 -24.49 -5.97 -6.46
CA GLY A 207 -25.21 -7.08 -5.83
C GLY A 207 -26.57 -6.65 -5.26
N THR A 208 -26.63 -5.52 -4.54
CA THR A 208 -27.90 -5.02 -4.00
C THR A 208 -28.89 -4.64 -5.12
N ILE A 209 -28.40 -4.02 -6.20
CA ILE A 209 -29.22 -3.69 -7.37
C ILE A 209 -29.78 -4.96 -8.04
N LEU A 210 -28.94 -5.97 -8.26
CA LEU A 210 -29.37 -7.23 -8.85
C LEU A 210 -30.42 -7.95 -7.99
N ILE A 211 -30.22 -7.99 -6.68
CA ILE A 211 -31.17 -8.60 -5.74
C ILE A 211 -32.53 -7.88 -5.78
N THR A 212 -32.52 -6.54 -5.77
CA THR A 212 -33.76 -5.74 -5.84
C THR A 212 -34.49 -5.94 -7.17
N LEU A 213 -33.77 -5.93 -8.29
CA LEU A 213 -34.37 -6.20 -9.61
C LEU A 213 -34.94 -7.62 -9.71
N ALA A 214 -34.20 -8.63 -9.23
CA ALA A 214 -34.65 -10.01 -9.21
C ALA A 214 -35.91 -10.17 -8.35
N TYR A 215 -35.96 -9.52 -7.17
CA TYR A 215 -37.12 -9.52 -6.29
C TYR A 215 -38.36 -8.90 -6.96
N VAL A 216 -38.21 -7.72 -7.58
CA VAL A 216 -39.30 -7.04 -8.29
C VAL A 216 -39.79 -7.88 -9.48
N ALA A 217 -38.88 -8.47 -10.26
CA ALA A 217 -39.21 -9.34 -11.38
C ALA A 217 -39.97 -10.59 -10.92
N PHE A 218 -39.53 -11.23 -9.85
CA PHE A 218 -40.20 -12.40 -9.28
C PHE A 218 -41.61 -12.06 -8.76
N ARG A 219 -41.75 -10.92 -8.07
CA ARG A 219 -43.05 -10.43 -7.59
C ARG A 219 -44.00 -10.11 -8.75
N LYS A 220 -43.50 -9.48 -9.82
CA LYS A 220 -44.29 -9.19 -11.03
C LYS A 220 -44.73 -10.48 -11.73
N TYR A 221 -43.84 -11.46 -11.83
CA TYR A 221 -44.18 -12.76 -12.41
C TYR A 221 -45.26 -13.49 -11.61
N GLN A 222 -45.17 -13.51 -10.27
CA GLN A 222 -46.21 -14.10 -9.43
C GLN A 222 -47.56 -13.40 -9.60
N ALA A 223 -47.58 -12.07 -9.68
CA ALA A 223 -48.81 -11.31 -9.89
C ALA A 223 -49.48 -11.64 -11.23
N VAL A 224 -48.72 -11.77 -12.31
CA VAL A 224 -49.25 -12.16 -13.62
C VAL A 224 -49.77 -13.61 -13.60
N ALA A 225 -49.00 -14.53 -13.00
CA ALA A 225 -49.40 -15.94 -12.89
C ALA A 225 -50.66 -16.16 -12.03
N THR A 226 -50.91 -15.31 -11.01
CA THR A 226 -52.14 -15.39 -10.22
C THR A 226 -53.36 -14.88 -10.98
N VAL A 227 -53.20 -13.82 -11.78
CA VAL A 227 -54.29 -13.28 -12.62
C VAL A 227 -54.68 -14.25 -13.74
N GLU A 228 -53.72 -14.88 -14.41
CA GLU A 228 -54.04 -15.88 -15.44
C GLU A 228 -54.67 -17.16 -14.84
N GLY A 229 -54.25 -17.54 -13.64
CA GLY A 229 -54.81 -18.69 -12.92
C GLY A 229 -56.28 -18.49 -12.48
N SER A 230 -56.69 -17.27 -12.13
CA SER A 230 -58.08 -16.99 -11.77
C SER A 230 -59.01 -16.99 -12.98
N ILE A 231 -58.57 -16.42 -14.11
CA ILE A 231 -59.36 -16.35 -15.36
C ILE A 231 -59.65 -17.77 -15.91
N LYS A 232 -58.74 -18.72 -15.71
CA LYS A 232 -58.92 -20.11 -16.18
C LYS A 232 -59.89 -20.92 -15.31
N ARG A 233 -60.15 -20.51 -14.07
CA ARG A 233 -61.11 -21.18 -13.16
C ARG A 233 -62.55 -20.69 -13.31
N GLU A 234 -62.78 -19.49 -13.84
CA GLU A 234 -64.13 -18.99 -14.12
C GLU A 234 -64.73 -19.54 -15.42
N ASN A 235 -63.91 -20.10 -16.31
CA ASN A 235 -64.33 -20.62 -17.61
C ASN A 235 -64.40 -22.17 -17.68
N SER A 236 -64.42 -22.85 -16.53
CA SER A 236 -64.56 -24.32 -16.43
C SER A 236 -65.64 -24.70 -15.44
#